data_AF-F0RSB8-F1
#
_entry.id   AF-F0RSB8-F1
#
_cell.length_a   1.000
_cell.length_b   1.000
_cell.length_c   1.000
_cell.angle_alpha   90.00
_cell.angle_beta   90.00
_cell.angle_gamma   90.00
#
_symmetry.space_group_name_H-M   'P 1'
#
loop_
_entity.id
_entity.type
_entity.pdbx_description
1 polymer ?
#
loop_
_entity_poly.entity_id
_entity_poly.type
_entity_poly.pdbx_seq_one_letter_code
_entity_poly.pdbx_strand_id
1 'polypeptide(L)' 'MNTQEKRSERPGRKIGAERRRVARMILRDFYESEQFSALNRTVQLAMLELCPIQEKVFDQEDSLRRLA' A
#
# COMPACT_ATOMS: atom_id res chain seq x y z
N MET A 1 -40.08 4.83 -12.19
CA MET A 1 -38.73 4.23 -12.23
C MET A 1 -37.72 5.32 -11.94
N ASN A 2 -36.97 5.24 -10.84
CA ASN A 2 -35.76 6.05 -10.60
C ASN A 2 -34.96 5.39 -9.47
N THR A 3 -34.27 4.29 -9.78
CA THR A 3 -33.27 3.67 -8.91
C THR A 3 -31.94 4.40 -9.10
N GLN A 4 -31.82 5.60 -8.54
CA GLN A 4 -30.50 6.20 -8.33
C GLN A 4 -29.86 5.48 -7.15
N GLU A 5 -29.11 4.43 -7.48
CA GLU A 5 -28.13 3.82 -6.59
C GLU A 5 -27.17 4.92 -6.13
N LYS A 6 -27.42 5.49 -4.95
CA LYS A 6 -26.37 6.11 -4.14
C LYS A 6 -25.37 4.99 -3.89
N ARG A 7 -24.38 4.84 -4.77
CA ARG A 7 -23.17 4.04 -4.54
C ARG A 7 -22.60 4.56 -3.24
N SER A 8 -22.94 3.86 -2.15
CA SER A 8 -22.48 4.15 -0.82
C SER A 8 -20.96 4.22 -0.88
N GLU A 9 -20.43 5.42 -0.77
CA GLU A 9 -19.02 5.66 -0.59
C GLU A 9 -18.65 4.99 0.74
N ARG A 10 -18.28 3.71 0.70
CA ARG A 10 -18.09 2.89 1.90
C ARG A 10 -16.95 3.51 2.71
N PRO A 11 -17.21 4.22 3.82
CA PRO A 11 -16.17 5.01 4.50
C PRO A 11 -15.04 4.10 4.98
N GLY A 12 -15.38 2.87 5.37
CA GLY A 12 -14.43 1.82 5.76
C GLY A 12 -13.38 1.48 4.69
N ARG A 13 -13.68 1.64 3.40
CA ARG A 13 -12.67 1.43 2.33
C ARG A 13 -11.61 2.51 2.35
N LYS A 14 -11.99 3.77 2.54
CA LYS A 14 -11.06 4.90 2.70
C LYS A 14 -10.27 4.78 4.00
N ILE A 15 -10.92 4.39 5.11
CA ILE A 15 -10.26 4.16 6.41
C ILE A 15 -9.24 3.02 6.32
N GLY A 16 -9.61 1.90 5.68
CA GLY A 16 -8.69 0.77 5.49
C GLY A 16 -7.50 1.11 4.59
N ALA A 17 -7.72 1.93 3.56
CA ALA A 17 -6.63 2.43 2.73
C ALA A 17 -5.66 3.31 3.52
N GLU A 18 -6.18 4.25 4.33
CA GLU A 18 -5.36 5.12 5.16
C GLU A 18 -4.58 4.35 6.22
N ARG A 19 -5.22 3.38 6.90
CA ARG A 19 -4.53 2.51 7.87
C ARG A 19 -3.38 1.74 7.23
N ARG A 20 -3.57 1.21 6.02
CA ARG A 20 -2.49 0.54 5.27
C ARG A 20 -1.38 1.51 4.87
N ARG A 21 -1.72 2.75 4.48
CA ARG A 21 -0.75 3.79 4.16
C ARG A 21 0.13 4.11 5.37
N VAL A 22 -0.49 4.35 6.53
CA VAL A 22 0.21 4.62 7.80
C VAL A 22 1.09 3.43 8.20
N ALA A 23 0.59 2.20 8.11
CA ALA A 23 1.39 1.00 8.43
C ALA A 23 2.63 0.88 7.54
N ARG A 24 2.51 1.18 6.23
CA ARG A 24 3.67 1.18 5.32
C ARG A 24 4.67 2.29 5.64
N MET A 25 4.22 3.47 6.05
CA MET A 25 5.12 4.53 6.50
C MET A 25 5.95 4.08 7.71
N ILE A 26 5.30 3.56 8.75
CA ILE A 26 5.98 3.07 9.97
C ILE A 26 7.00 1.99 9.63
N LEU A 27 6.66 1.05 8.72
CA LEU A 27 7.60 0.01 8.29
C LEU A 27 8.81 0.58 7.56
N ARG A 28 8.63 1.60 6.72
CA ARG A 28 9.74 2.24 6.01
C ARG A 28 10.68 2.95 6.99
N ASP A 29 10.13 3.70 7.94
CA ASP A 29 10.92 4.34 8.99
C ASP A 29 11.70 3.29 9.81
N PHE A 30 11.08 2.14 10.09
CA PHE A 30 11.75 1.03 10.77
C PHE A 30 12.89 0.44 9.94
N TYR A 31 12.79 0.36 8.62
CA TYR A 31 13.87 -0.16 7.78
C TYR A 31 15.14 0.69 7.78
N GLU A 32 15.03 1.97 8.11
CA GLU A 32 16.18 2.88 8.26
C GLU A 32 16.86 2.75 9.64
N SER A 33 16.28 1.98 10.55
CA SER A 33 16.78 1.83 11.92
C SER A 33 17.91 0.80 12.05
N GLU A 34 18.72 0.98 13.10
CA GLU A 34 19.72 -0.02 13.50
C GLU A 34 19.07 -1.34 13.92
N GLN A 35 17.85 -1.30 14.47
CA GLN A 35 17.14 -2.52 14.88
C GLN A 35 16.82 -3.41 13.70
N PHE A 36 16.43 -2.84 12.56
CA PHE A 36 16.22 -3.59 11.33
C PHE A 36 17.53 -4.18 10.79
N SER A 37 18.61 -3.39 10.81
CA SER A 37 19.94 -3.84 10.39
C SER A 37 20.47 -5.00 11.25
N ALA A 38 20.08 -5.07 12.52
CA ALA A 38 20.42 -6.14 13.44
C ALA A 38 19.61 -7.44 13.23
N LEU A 39 18.52 -7.42 12.45
CA LEU A 39 17.75 -8.62 12.14
C LEU A 39 18.54 -9.57 11.24
N ASN A 40 18.21 -10.86 11.28
CA ASN A 40 18.81 -11.81 10.35
C ASN A 40 18.43 -11.47 8.90
N ARG A 41 19.30 -11.85 7.96
CA ARG A 41 19.12 -11.50 6.54
C ARG A 41 17.81 -12.04 5.96
N THR A 42 17.40 -13.24 6.34
CA THR A 42 16.18 -13.87 5.85
C THR A 42 14.93 -13.07 6.23
N VAL A 43 14.85 -12.58 7.47
CA VAL A 43 13.74 -11.76 7.97
C VAL A 43 13.75 -10.40 7.27
N GLN A 44 14.91 -9.77 7.12
CA GLN A 44 15.02 -8.51 6.36
C GLN A 44 14.44 -8.65 4.95
N LEU A 45 14.82 -9.72 4.23
CA LEU A 45 14.34 -9.97 2.87
C LEU A 45 12.83 -10.25 2.83
N ALA A 46 12.31 -11.07 3.74
CA ALA A 46 10.87 -11.35 3.82
C ALA A 46 10.05 -10.09 4.12
N MET A 47 10.55 -9.22 4.99
CA MET A 47 9.91 -7.94 5.29
C MET A 47 9.90 -7.00 4.06
N LEU A 48 11.01 -6.91 3.34
CA LEU A 48 11.12 -6.09 2.12
C LEU A 48 10.28 -6.63 0.96
N GLU A 49 10.04 -7.95 0.91
CA GLU A 49 9.11 -8.56 -0.06
C GLU A 49 7.66 -8.16 0.23
N LEU A 50 7.26 -8.17 1.51
CA LEU A 50 5.91 -7.77 1.93
C LEU A 50 5.67 -6.25 1.79
N CYS A 51 6.67 -5.44 2.11
CA CYS A 51 6.60 -3.99 2.02
C CYS A 51 7.91 -3.43 1.43
N PRO A 52 7.99 -3.26 0.11
CA PRO A 52 9.18 -2.70 -0.51
C PRO A 52 9.37 -1.22 -0.13
N ILE A 53 10.63 -0.80 0.00
CA ILE A 53 11.02 0.58 0.30
C ILE A 53 10.49 1.53 -0.79
N GLN A 54 10.56 1.11 -2.05
CA GLN A 54 9.97 1.82 -3.18
C GLN A 54 8.63 1.17 -3.55
N GLU A 55 7.53 1.91 -3.40
CA GLU A 55 6.28 1.53 -4.04
C GLU A 55 6.51 1.60 -5.56
N LYS A 56 6.54 0.45 -6.24
CA LYS A 56 6.37 0.42 -7.69
C LYS A 56 5.03 1.10 -7.96
N VAL A 57 5.07 2.30 -8.51
CA VAL A 57 3.87 3.04 -8.93
C VAL A 57 3.23 2.21 -10.05
N PHE A 58 2.29 1.33 -9.70
CA PHE A 58 1.50 0.55 -10.66
C PHE A 58 0.28 1.34 -11.19
N ASP A 59 0.29 2.67 -11.09
CA ASP A 59 -0.89 3.51 -11.32
C ASP A 59 -0.87 4.34 -12.62
N GLN A 60 -0.12 3.96 -13.67
CA GLN A 60 -0.22 4.69 -14.96
C GLN A 60 -0.42 3.85 -16.23
N GLU A 61 0.02 2.59 -16.30
CA GLU A 61 -0.14 1.85 -17.57
C GLU A 61 -1.55 1.30 -17.82
N ASP A 62 -2.33 1.03 -16.77
CA ASP A 62 -3.62 0.32 -16.93
C ASP A 62 -4.79 1.27 -17.28
N SER A 63 -4.59 2.59 -17.10
CA SER A 63 -5.58 3.62 -17.48
C SER A 63 -5.52 3.98 -18.96
N LEU A 64 -4.34 3.88 -19.58
CA LEU A 64 -4.13 4.17 -21.01
C LEU A 64 -4.61 3.01 -21.90
N ARG A 65 -4.55 1.76 -21.43
CA ARG A 65 -4.97 0.58 -22.20
C ARG A 65 -6.49 0.37 -22.27
N ARG A 66 -7.28 1.09 -21.47
CA ARG A 66 -8.76 1.02 -21.51
C ARG A 66 -9.40 2.13 -22.34
N LEU A 67 -8.61 3.04 -22.89
CA LEU A 67 -9.05 4.18 -23.70
C LEU A 67 -8.54 4.12 -25.16
N ALA A 68 -7.87 3.05 -25.56
CA ALA A 68 -7.39 2.81 -26.91
C ALA A 68 -8.21 1.71 -27.60
#